data_AF-A0A7J4HTF6-F1
#
_entry.id   AF-A0A7J4HTF6-F1
#
_cell.length_a   1.000
_cell.length_b   1.000
_cell.length_c   1.000
_cell.angle_alpha   90.00
_cell.angle_beta   90.00
_cell.angle_gamma   90.00
#
_symmetry.space_group_name_H-M   'P 1'
#
loop_
_entity.id
_entity.type
_entity.pdbx_description
1 polymer ?
#
loop_
_entity_poly.entity_id
_entity_poly.type
_entity_poly.pdbx_seq_one_letter_code
_entity_poly.pdbx_strand_id
1 'polypeptide(L)'
;MKSPDHQQLMSVINKLVIQEKWQRAPKKLGKVVNNAVTKKGNVALELETAKGRCKVYILQKNKNLYETAIRIQQGDTVSVVLRRYLGKMYCVKLVKK
;
A
#
# COMPACT_ATOMS: atom_id res chain seq x y z
N MET A 1 22.67 11.73 -0.08
CA MET A 1 22.06 11.35 -1.39
C MET A 1 21.15 10.14 -1.20
N LYS A 2 20.00 10.06 -1.89
CA LYS A 2 19.14 8.86 -1.83
C LYS A 2 19.92 7.69 -2.45
N SER A 3 19.94 6.51 -1.81
CA SER A 3 20.71 5.37 -2.30
C SER A 3 20.29 4.99 -3.73
N PRO A 4 21.20 4.46 -4.57
CA PRO A 4 20.89 4.04 -5.94
C PRO A 4 19.68 3.08 -6.01
N ASP A 5 19.60 2.14 -5.07
CA ASP A 5 18.46 1.23 -4.91
C ASP A 5 17.13 1.97 -4.73
N HIS A 6 17.15 3.09 -4.01
CA HIS A 6 15.96 3.89 -3.78
C HIS A 6 15.50 4.64 -5.04
N GLN A 7 16.44 5.09 -5.87
CA GLN A 7 16.10 5.72 -7.16
C GLN A 7 15.55 4.69 -8.14
N GLN A 8 16.15 3.50 -8.18
CA GLN A 8 15.67 2.39 -9.01
C GLN A 8 14.27 1.93 -8.59
N LEU A 9 14.00 1.86 -7.27
CA LEU A 9 12.68 1.57 -6.71
C LEU A 9 11.61 2.56 -7.20
N MET A 10 11.89 3.86 -7.12
CA MET A 10 10.93 4.89 -7.54
C MET A 10 10.69 4.84 -9.06
N SER A 11 11.74 4.60 -9.85
CA SER A 11 11.64 4.44 -11.30
C SER A 11 10.76 3.25 -11.70
N VAL A 12 10.95 2.09 -11.04
CA VAL A 12 10.15 0.88 -11.29
C VAL A 12 8.70 1.07 -10.85
N ILE A 13 8.45 1.69 -9.70
CA ILE A 13 7.09 1.97 -9.22
C ILE A 13 6.39 2.91 -10.20
N ASN A 14 7.02 4.02 -10.59
CA ASN A 14 6.43 4.99 -11.50
C ASN A 14 6.14 4.39 -12.89
N LYS A 15 7.07 3.61 -13.46
CA LYS A 15 6.86 2.91 -14.74
C LYS A 15 5.68 1.93 -14.69
N LEU A 16 5.50 1.22 -13.58
CA LEU A 16 4.41 0.25 -13.43
C LEU A 16 3.05 0.89 -13.14
N VAL A 17 3.05 2.07 -12.53
CA VAL A 17 1.85 2.90 -12.37
C VAL A 17 1.32 3.35 -13.73
N ILE A 18 2.23 3.75 -14.63
CA ILE A 18 1.91 4.24 -15.99
C ILE A 18 1.41 3.11 -16.92
N GLN A 19 1.93 1.88 -16.80
CA GLN A 19 1.64 0.79 -17.75
C GLN A 19 0.33 0.02 -17.55
N GLU A 20 -0.58 0.43 -16.66
CA GLU A 20 -1.87 -0.26 -16.41
C GLU A 20 -1.81 -1.78 -16.12
N LYS A 21 -0.62 -2.35 -15.85
CA LYS A 21 -0.42 -3.78 -15.49
C LYS A 21 -0.94 -4.14 -14.08
N TRP A 22 -1.86 -3.35 -13.54
CA TRP A 22 -2.52 -3.54 -12.25
C TRP A 22 -3.44 -4.76 -12.22
N GLN A 23 -3.87 -5.27 -13.37
CA GLN A 23 -4.80 -6.41 -13.45
C GLN A 23 -4.22 -7.70 -12.88
N ARG A 24 -2.89 -7.91 -12.97
CA ARG A 24 -2.20 -9.13 -12.49
C ARG A 24 -1.61 -9.02 -11.09
N ALA A 25 -1.66 -7.85 -10.47
CA ALA A 25 -1.14 -7.66 -9.12
C ALA A 25 -2.11 -8.25 -8.07
N PRO A 26 -1.60 -8.91 -7.01
CA PRO A 26 -2.45 -9.53 -6.01
C PRO A 26 -3.32 -8.48 -5.30
N LYS A 27 -4.64 -8.69 -5.34
CA LYS A 27 -5.64 -7.83 -4.70
C LYS A 27 -6.12 -8.49 -3.42
N LYS A 28 -6.32 -7.71 -2.37
CA LYS A 28 -6.98 -8.14 -1.14
C LYS A 28 -8.13 -7.19 -0.83
N LEU A 29 -9.30 -7.77 -0.56
CA LEU A 29 -10.43 -7.07 0.04
C LEU A 29 -10.43 -7.42 1.52
N GLY A 30 -10.58 -6.42 2.38
CA GLY A 30 -10.64 -6.65 3.82
C GLY A 30 -11.14 -5.43 4.58
N LYS A 31 -11.56 -5.68 5.82
CA LYS A 31 -11.98 -4.65 6.78
C LYS A 31 -10.75 -4.12 7.51
N VAL A 32 -10.65 -2.81 7.68
CA VAL A 32 -9.54 -2.17 8.37
C VAL A 32 -9.72 -2.39 9.86
N VAL A 33 -8.78 -3.10 10.48
CA VAL A 33 -8.77 -3.36 11.93
C VAL A 33 -7.83 -2.42 12.67
N ASN A 34 -6.80 -1.93 11.99
CA ASN A 34 -5.87 -0.95 12.57
C ASN A 34 -5.31 -0.04 11.47
N ASN A 35 -5.16 1.24 11.78
CA ASN A 35 -4.49 2.23 10.94
C ASN A 35 -3.52 3.04 11.80
N ALA A 36 -2.22 2.89 11.55
CA ALA A 36 -1.19 3.55 12.32
C ALA A 36 -0.14 4.22 11.42
N VAL A 37 0.34 5.39 11.84
CA VAL A 37 1.49 6.05 11.22
C VAL A 37 2.77 5.52 11.86
N THR A 38 3.67 4.99 11.04
CA THR A 38 4.97 4.47 11.47
C THR A 38 5.93 5.60 11.83
N LYS A 39 6.98 5.31 12.62
CA LYS A 39 8.06 6.27 12.95
C LYS A 39 8.70 6.98 11.73
N LYS A 40 8.62 6.36 10.54
CA LYS A 40 9.16 6.89 9.28
C LYS A 40 8.13 7.68 8.45
N GLY A 41 6.96 7.99 9.02
CA GLY A 41 5.88 8.73 8.36
C GLY A 41 5.02 7.91 7.38
N ASN A 42 5.32 6.63 7.15
CA ASN A 42 4.49 5.75 6.32
C ASN A 42 3.24 5.30 7.06
N VAL A 43 2.17 4.96 6.35
CA VAL A 43 0.97 4.35 6.95
C VAL A 43 1.12 2.83 6.97
N ALA A 44 0.80 2.21 8.10
CA ALA A 44 0.63 0.77 8.25
C ALA A 44 -0.86 0.49 8.47
N LEU A 45 -1.48 -0.21 7.52
CA LEU A 45 -2.84 -0.70 7.64
C LEU A 45 -2.83 -2.19 7.96
N GLU A 46 -3.63 -2.59 8.93
CA GLU A 46 -3.95 -3.99 9.18
C GLU A 46 -5.36 -4.26 8.70
N LEU A 47 -5.47 -5.25 7.82
CA LEU A 47 -6.72 -5.66 7.18
C LEU A 47 -7.10 -7.05 7.67
N GLU A 48 -8.32 -7.20 8.11
CA GLU A 48 -8.96 -8.50 8.32
C GLU A 48 -9.59 -8.95 7.01
N THR A 49 -9.09 -10.07 6.49
CA THR A 49 -9.55 -10.66 5.22
C THR A 49 -10.12 -12.05 5.49
N ALA A 50 -10.86 -12.62 4.54
CA ALA A 50 -11.37 -13.99 4.66
C ALA A 50 -10.27 -15.06 4.85
N LYS A 51 -9.01 -14.75 4.51
CA LYS A 51 -7.84 -15.63 4.67
C LYS A 51 -7.00 -15.28 5.92
N GLY A 52 -7.53 -14.46 6.81
CA GLY A 52 -6.85 -13.98 8.02
C GLY A 52 -6.35 -12.53 7.94
N ARG A 53 -5.55 -12.12 8.92
CA ARG A 53 -5.06 -10.74 9.03
C ARG A 53 -3.88 -10.49 8.10
N CYS A 54 -3.86 -9.32 7.47
CA CYS A 54 -2.83 -8.89 6.54
C CYS A 54 -2.37 -7.47 6.86
N LYS A 55 -1.07 -7.33 7.14
CA LYS A 55 -0.44 -6.01 7.33
C LYS A 55 0.11 -5.49 6.02
N VAL A 56 -0.22 -4.25 5.68
CA VAL A 56 0.18 -3.59 4.43
C VAL A 56 0.75 -2.22 4.72
N TYR A 57 1.79 -1.84 3.97
CA TYR A 57 2.49 -0.57 4.15
C TYR A 57 2.24 0.36 2.98
N ILE A 58 1.92 1.62 3.27
CA ILE A 58 1.71 2.68 2.29
C ILE A 58 2.80 3.73 2.50
N LEU A 59 3.61 3.93 1.47
CA LEU A 59 4.74 4.85 1.54
C LEU A 59 4.26 6.29 1.42
N GLN A 60 4.72 7.16 2.34
CA GLN A 60 4.42 8.60 2.31
C GLN A 60 4.87 9.29 1.00
N LYS A 61 5.90 8.73 0.36
CA LYS A 61 6.42 9.22 -0.93
C LYS A 61 5.40 9.12 -2.07
N ASN A 62 4.42 8.23 -1.98
CA ASN A 62 3.30 8.19 -2.91
C ASN A 62 2.17 9.06 -2.35
N LYS A 63 2.26 10.39 -2.58
CA LYS A 63 1.37 11.40 -1.97
C LYS A 63 -0.11 11.07 -2.16
N ASN A 64 -0.53 10.74 -3.39
CA ASN A 64 -1.92 10.44 -3.71
C ASN A 64 -2.45 9.22 -2.93
N LEU A 65 -1.65 8.16 -2.86
CA LEU A 65 -2.02 6.94 -2.12
C LEU A 65 -2.00 7.19 -0.61
N TYR A 66 -1.03 7.95 -0.13
CA TYR A 66 -0.88 8.32 1.28
C TYR A 66 -2.06 9.17 1.77
N GLU A 67 -2.44 10.21 1.04
CA GLU A 67 -3.60 11.06 1.36
C GLU A 67 -4.91 10.28 1.38
N THR A 68 -5.04 9.28 0.51
CA THR A 68 -6.19 8.37 0.55
C THR A 68 -6.11 7.50 1.80
N ALA A 69 -4.93 6.99 2.15
CA ALA A 69 -4.72 6.08 3.28
C ALA A 69 -4.98 6.72 4.65
N ILE A 70 -4.60 7.98 4.83
CA ILE A 70 -4.82 8.70 6.10
C ILE A 70 -6.31 8.96 6.38
N ARG A 71 -7.16 8.98 5.34
CA ARG A 71 -8.61 9.19 5.47
C ARG A 71 -9.36 7.91 5.82
N ILE A 72 -8.70 6.76 5.77
CA ILE A 72 -9.30 5.46 6.07
C ILE A 72 -9.39 5.30 7.58
N GLN A 73 -10.57 4.89 8.04
CA GLN A 73 -10.82 4.67 9.45
C GLN A 73 -10.91 3.17 9.76
N GLN A 74 -10.71 2.83 11.03
CA GLN A 74 -11.00 1.48 11.50
C GLN A 74 -12.47 1.17 11.25
N GLY A 75 -12.74 -0.01 10.71
CA GLY A 75 -14.08 -0.43 10.30
C GLY A 75 -14.36 -0.29 8.81
N ASP A 76 -13.61 0.54 8.08
CA ASP A 76 -13.78 0.70 6.64
C ASP A 76 -13.46 -0.59 5.88
N THR A 77 -14.21 -0.87 4.82
CA THR A 77 -13.89 -1.95 3.88
C THR A 77 -13.10 -1.40 2.72
N VAL A 78 -11.91 -1.94 2.48
CA VAL A 78 -11.00 -1.45 1.44
C VAL A 78 -10.49 -2.58 0.57
N SER A 79 -10.35 -2.27 -0.72
CA SER A 79 -9.64 -3.12 -1.68
C SER A 79 -8.25 -2.55 -1.90
N VAL A 80 -7.23 -3.35 -1.61
CA VAL A 80 -5.83 -2.98 -1.79
C VAL A 80 -5.18 -3.87 -2.85
N VAL A 81 -4.44 -3.23 -3.75
CA VAL A 81 -3.53 -3.91 -4.65
C VAL A 81 -2.16 -3.92 -3.98
N LEU A 82 -1.55 -5.09 -3.89
CA LEU A 82 -0.34 -5.31 -3.12
C LEU A 82 0.84 -5.71 -4.00
N ARG A 83 2.04 -5.43 -3.50
CA ARG A 83 3.28 -5.93 -4.07
C ARG A 83 4.29 -6.26 -2.97
N ARG A 84 4.93 -7.42 -3.09
CA ARG A 84 6.02 -7.80 -2.18
C ARG A 84 7.33 -7.17 -2.65
N TYR A 85 8.03 -6.52 -1.74
CA TYR A 85 9.38 -5.98 -1.98
C TYR A 85 10.18 -6.02 -0.68
N LEU A 86 11.44 -6.47 -0.72
CA LEU A 86 12.31 -6.64 0.47
C LEU A 86 11.59 -7.36 1.64
N GLY A 87 10.84 -8.42 1.33
CA GLY A 87 10.07 -9.21 2.31
C GLY A 87 8.79 -8.54 2.85
N LYS A 88 8.50 -7.27 2.51
CA LYS A 88 7.33 -6.53 3.01
C LYS A 88 6.25 -6.39 1.94
N MET A 89 4.99 -6.33 2.38
CA MET A 89 3.83 -6.10 1.51
C MET A 89 3.51 -4.61 1.44
N TYR A 90 3.73 -4.01 0.27
CA TYR A 90 3.41 -2.62 0.01
C TYR A 90 2.10 -2.51 -0.75
N CYS A 91 1.27 -1.57 -0.33
CA CYS A 91 0.08 -1.18 -1.07
C CYS A 91 0.50 -0.21 -2.18
N VAL A 92 -0.03 -0.48 -3.36
CA VAL A 92 0.32 0.21 -4.59
C VAL A 92 -0.90 0.85 -5.25
N LYS A 93 -2.11 0.40 -4.89
CA LYS A 93 -3.38 1.06 -5.16
C LYS A 93 -4.36 0.72 -4.05
N LEU A 94 -5.17 1.69 -3.64
CA LEU A 94 -6.18 1.53 -2.61
C LEU A 94 -7.51 2.10 -3.12
N VAL A 95 -8.58 1.35 -2.90
CA VAL A 95 -9.94 1.73 -3.26
C VAL A 95 -10.84 1.48 -2.06
N LYS A 96 -11.47 2.53 -1.53
CA LYS A 96 -12.52 2.39 -0.52
C LYS A 96 -13.77 1.83 -1.22
N LYS A 97 -14.37 0.79 -0.62
CA LYS A 97 -15.58 0.13 -1.13
C LYS A 97 -16.81 0.66 -0.44
#